data_AF-A0A821VZ04-F1
#
_entry.id   AF-A0A821VZ04-F1
#
_cell.length_a   1.000
_cell.length_b   1.000
_cell.length_c   1.000
_cell.angle_alpha   90.00
_cell.angle_beta   90.00
_cell.angle_gamma   90.00
#
_symmetry.space_group_name_H-M   'P 1'
#
loop_
_entity.id
_entity.type
_entity.pdbx_description
1 polymer ?
#
loop_
_entity_poly.entity_id
_entity_poly.type
_entity_poly.pdbx_seq_one_letter_code
_entity_poly.pdbx_strand_id
1 'polypeptide(L)'
;MERLPLISNVRGIMLNIISNSNPNRFYHLFYGIIILTVICLTIFLNLQNKFHNCNVFDLYNSSSRNIRNSSGPPYLAYIISSIPARFKFTKSNLNNALPNYFNIKKKQSVPYNDSRINFHSSIQFSSLLLTYVDLWNEIGAKPNAELKENDWIFLFEDDVNIVNITFIERFYQQIYAKWKYKDPQHSLKGIIEQGLKMAKDDGILYLGACGPTYVQNITQVEYTADGLFAFPRGIHFCTHAIAYTKWRARTIWGAFASYMFLHHEVGTDTIARAWQLLTKTFPRLAAGNILWPPGSGHYGFFFQDRGAFLTTIG
;
A
#
# COMPACT_ATOMS: atom_id res chain seq x y z
N MET A 1 39.30 -2.04 33.25
CA MET A 1 37.83 -1.81 33.16
C MET A 1 37.38 -1.21 34.49
N GLU A 2 37.34 0.11 34.56
CA GLU A 2 36.78 0.85 35.69
C GLU A 2 35.24 0.71 35.65
N ARG A 3 34.62 0.26 36.75
CA ARG A 3 33.17 0.16 36.86
C ARG A 3 32.58 1.54 37.16
N LEU A 4 31.61 1.94 36.33
CA LEU A 4 30.85 3.18 36.41
C LEU A 4 30.25 3.44 37.82
N PRO A 5 30.43 4.64 38.41
CA PRO A 5 29.93 5.00 39.75
C PRO A 5 28.42 5.27 39.83
N LEU A 6 27.66 5.12 38.72
CA LEU A 6 26.27 5.54 38.62
C LEU A 6 25.31 4.83 39.59
N ILE A 7 25.55 3.56 39.92
CA ILE A 7 24.62 2.77 40.76
C ILE A 7 24.68 3.21 42.24
N SER A 8 25.84 3.70 42.71
CA SER A 8 25.98 4.16 44.10
C SER A 8 25.23 5.47 44.36
N ASN A 9 25.21 6.38 43.38
CA ASN A 9 24.54 7.68 43.50
C ASN A 9 23.01 7.57 43.45
N VAL A 10 22.44 6.65 42.66
CA VAL A 10 20.98 6.44 42.61
C VAL A 10 20.46 5.90 43.94
N ARG A 11 21.21 5.01 44.59
CA ARG A 11 20.84 4.43 45.89
C ARG A 11 20.87 5.49 47.02
N GLY A 12 21.85 6.39 46.99
CA GLY A 12 21.94 7.52 47.93
C GLY A 12 20.80 8.52 47.78
N ILE A 13 20.41 8.85 46.53
CA ILE A 13 19.28 9.76 46.25
C ILE A 13 17.95 9.14 46.71
N MET A 14 17.72 7.85 46.45
CA MET A 14 16.50 7.16 46.90
C MET A 14 16.37 7.14 48.42
N LEU A 15 17.43 6.82 49.15
CA LEU A 15 17.39 6.78 50.62
C LEU A 15 17.16 8.16 51.23
N ASN A 16 17.72 9.22 50.62
CA ASN A 16 17.54 10.59 51.10
C ASN A 16 16.09 11.09 50.88
N ILE A 17 15.46 10.72 49.76
CA ILE A 17 14.04 11.00 49.49
C ILE A 17 13.13 10.25 50.46
N ILE A 18 13.45 8.99 50.80
CA ILE A 18 12.68 8.20 51.77
C ILE A 18 12.81 8.78 53.19
N SER A 19 13.99 9.29 53.57
CA SER A 19 14.20 9.87 54.90
C SER A 19 13.55 11.24 55.12
N ASN A 20 13.33 12.02 54.06
CA ASN A 20 12.81 13.39 54.13
C ASN A 20 11.37 13.56 53.62
N SER A 21 10.75 12.50 53.12
CA SER A 21 9.35 12.56 52.67
C SER A 21 8.41 12.25 53.83
N ASN A 22 7.47 13.17 54.08
CA ASN A 22 6.37 12.94 55.01
C ASN A 22 5.71 11.59 54.64
N PRO A 23 5.59 10.62 55.56
CA PRO A 23 5.17 9.25 55.26
C PRO A 23 3.83 9.20 54.50
N ASN A 24 2.96 10.19 54.70
CA ASN A 24 1.72 10.35 53.95
C ASN A 24 1.93 10.60 52.45
N ARG A 25 2.95 11.37 52.04
CA ARG A 25 3.24 11.63 50.61
C ARG A 25 3.82 10.40 49.91
N PHE A 26 4.68 9.64 50.60
CA PHE A 26 5.19 8.37 50.06
C PHE A 26 4.06 7.35 49.90
N TYR A 27 3.15 7.29 50.88
CA TYR A 27 1.96 6.45 50.81
C TYR A 27 1.06 6.82 49.62
N HIS A 28 0.79 8.12 49.40
CA HIS A 28 -0.01 8.57 48.25
C HIS A 28 0.65 8.29 46.90
N LEU A 29 1.98 8.46 46.79
CA LEU A 29 2.72 8.15 45.56
C LEU A 29 2.69 6.65 45.26
N PHE A 30 2.93 5.82 46.27
CA PHE A 30 2.87 4.37 46.15
C PHE A 30 1.46 3.88 45.77
N TYR A 31 0.43 4.45 46.40
CA TYR A 31 -0.96 4.14 46.07
C TYR A 31 -1.34 4.60 44.66
N GLY A 32 -0.84 5.76 44.21
CA GLY A 32 -1.04 6.24 42.84
C GLY A 32 -0.41 5.34 41.78
N ILE A 33 0.80 4.81 42.04
CA ILE A 33 1.46 3.85 41.15
C ILE A 33 0.65 2.55 41.07
N ILE A 34 0.17 2.02 42.20
CA ILE A 34 -0.66 0.80 42.24
C ILE A 34 -1.95 1.00 41.43
N ILE A 35 -2.66 2.11 41.64
CA ILE A 35 -3.89 2.42 40.89
C ILE A 35 -3.59 2.49 39.39
N LEU A 36 -2.52 3.18 38.98
CA LEU A 36 -2.15 3.29 37.58
C LEU A 36 -1.81 1.92 36.96
N THR A 37 -1.06 1.08 37.68
CA THR A 37 -0.75 -0.28 37.23
C THR A 37 -2.01 -1.13 37.07
N VAL A 38 -2.96 -1.04 38.01
CA VAL A 38 -4.24 -1.75 37.93
C VAL A 38 -5.05 -1.25 36.72
N ILE A 39 -5.16 0.06 36.51
CA ILE A 39 -5.86 0.63 35.35
C ILE A 39 -5.23 0.16 34.04
N CYS A 40 -3.90 0.23 33.91
CA CYS A 40 -3.19 -0.23 32.72
C CYS A 40 -3.39 -1.74 32.48
N LEU A 41 -3.34 -2.55 33.54
CA LEU A 41 -3.57 -3.98 33.44
C LEU A 41 -5.02 -4.30 33.05
N THR A 42 -6.01 -3.59 33.60
CA THR A 42 -7.42 -3.74 33.23
C THR A 42 -7.67 -3.33 31.78
N ILE A 43 -7.06 -2.24 31.30
CA ILE A 43 -7.15 -1.84 29.88
C ILE A 43 -6.50 -2.91 29.00
N PHE A 44 -5.30 -3.40 29.36
CA PHE A 44 -4.61 -4.44 28.61
C PHE A 44 -5.42 -5.74 28.55
N LEU A 45 -5.98 -6.19 29.68
CA LEU A 45 -6.82 -7.39 29.75
C LEU A 45 -8.15 -7.22 29.00
N ASN A 46 -8.76 -6.02 29.02
CA ASN A 46 -9.95 -5.75 28.21
C ASN A 46 -9.64 -5.71 26.71
N LEU A 47 -8.49 -5.16 26.31
CA LEU A 47 -8.03 -5.22 24.93
C LEU A 47 -7.77 -6.67 24.53
N GLN A 48 -7.05 -7.44 25.34
CA GLN A 48 -6.82 -8.87 25.09
C GLN A 48 -8.12 -9.67 25.02
N ASN A 49 -9.10 -9.45 25.91
CA ASN A 49 -10.41 -10.10 25.82
C ASN A 49 -11.17 -9.70 24.55
N LYS A 50 -11.06 -8.44 24.12
CA LYS A 50 -11.67 -7.97 22.87
C LYS A 50 -10.99 -8.59 21.64
N PHE A 51 -9.69 -8.87 21.70
CA PHE A 51 -8.94 -9.56 20.65
C PHE A 51 -9.08 -11.10 20.72
N HIS A 52 -9.28 -11.69 21.90
CA HIS A 52 -9.49 -13.14 22.07
C HIS A 52 -10.93 -13.58 21.78
N ASN A 53 -11.94 -12.73 22.05
CA ASN A 53 -13.32 -12.98 21.65
C ASN A 53 -13.60 -12.64 20.18
N CYS A 54 -12.62 -12.10 19.45
CA CYS A 54 -12.60 -12.24 18.00
C CYS A 54 -12.17 -13.67 17.67
N ASN A 55 -13.10 -14.62 17.77
CA ASN A 55 -12.93 -15.98 17.26
C ASN A 55 -12.46 -15.93 15.81
N VAL A 56 -11.17 -16.17 15.60
CA VAL A 56 -10.53 -16.35 14.29
C VAL A 56 -11.17 -17.54 13.53
N PHE A 57 -11.94 -18.40 14.23
CA PHE A 57 -12.65 -19.53 13.62
C PHE A 57 -14.07 -19.23 13.09
N ASP A 58 -14.75 -18.17 13.56
CA ASP A 58 -16.11 -17.84 13.04
C ASP A 58 -16.06 -17.05 11.71
N LEU A 59 -14.87 -16.57 11.32
CA LEU A 59 -14.61 -15.96 10.01
C LEU A 59 -14.34 -16.98 8.90
N TYR A 60 -14.15 -18.26 9.22
CA TYR A 60 -13.89 -19.30 8.23
C TYR A 60 -15.17 -20.05 7.77
N ASN A 61 -16.26 -20.00 8.55
CA ASN A 61 -17.49 -20.76 8.25
C ASN A 61 -18.71 -19.91 7.85
N SER A 62 -18.53 -18.60 7.65
CA SER A 62 -19.63 -17.70 7.22
C SER A 62 -19.57 -17.24 5.75
N SER A 63 -18.58 -17.67 4.95
CA SER A 63 -18.41 -17.22 3.56
C SER A 63 -18.91 -18.19 2.47
N SER A 64 -19.54 -19.32 2.83
CA SER A 64 -20.28 -20.15 1.85
C SER A 64 -21.72 -19.68 1.61
N ARG A 65 -22.15 -18.56 2.22
CA ARG A 65 -23.44 -17.95 1.90
C ARG A 65 -23.34 -17.17 0.60
N ASN A 66 -23.79 -17.81 -0.48
CA ASN A 66 -24.43 -17.21 -1.65
C ASN A 66 -23.97 -15.77 -1.96
N ILE A 67 -22.78 -15.62 -2.52
CA ILE A 67 -22.45 -14.40 -3.25
C ILE A 67 -23.32 -14.45 -4.51
N ARG A 68 -24.41 -13.69 -4.40
CA ARG A 68 -25.33 -13.35 -5.48
C ARG A 68 -24.54 -13.09 -6.76
N ASN A 69 -25.08 -13.60 -7.85
CA ASN A 69 -24.81 -13.16 -9.21
C ASN A 69 -25.05 -11.63 -9.31
N SER A 70 -24.11 -10.80 -8.86
CA SER A 70 -23.97 -9.42 -9.33
C SER A 70 -23.18 -9.51 -10.62
N SER A 71 -23.87 -9.40 -11.75
CA SER A 71 -23.32 -9.53 -13.11
C SER A 71 -22.38 -8.37 -13.53
N GLY A 72 -21.85 -7.62 -12.56
CA GLY A 72 -20.96 -6.48 -12.78
C GLY A 72 -19.49 -6.77 -12.40
N PRO A 73 -18.54 -6.03 -12.97
CA PRO A 73 -17.13 -6.15 -12.61
C PRO A 73 -16.89 -5.86 -11.12
N PRO A 74 -16.08 -6.67 -10.42
CA PRO A 74 -15.95 -6.61 -8.96
C PRO A 74 -15.18 -5.40 -8.42
N TYR A 75 -14.29 -4.78 -9.21
CA TYR A 75 -13.40 -3.72 -8.72
C TYR A 75 -13.61 -2.40 -9.45
N LEU A 76 -13.43 -1.28 -8.74
CA LEU A 76 -13.37 0.04 -9.34
C LEU A 76 -11.94 0.32 -9.80
N ALA A 77 -11.77 0.79 -11.04
CA ALA A 77 -10.48 1.27 -11.55
C ALA A 77 -10.58 2.69 -12.07
N TYR A 78 -9.58 3.51 -11.79
CA TYR A 78 -9.40 4.82 -12.41
C TYR A 78 -8.18 4.77 -13.33
N ILE A 79 -8.35 5.25 -14.56
CA ILE A 79 -7.25 5.59 -15.46
C ILE A 79 -7.04 7.10 -15.39
N ILE A 80 -5.85 7.53 -14.99
CA ILE A 80 -5.46 8.93 -14.84
C ILE A 80 -4.76 9.36 -16.13
N SER A 81 -5.36 10.29 -16.88
CA SER A 81 -4.84 10.71 -18.18
C SER A 81 -4.12 12.06 -18.11
N SER A 82 -2.90 12.13 -18.62
CA SER A 82 -2.13 13.37 -18.74
C SER A 82 -2.77 14.34 -19.74
N ILE A 83 -2.48 15.65 -19.64
CA ILE A 83 -2.84 16.65 -20.66
C ILE A 83 -1.56 17.27 -21.25
N PRO A 84 -1.33 17.20 -22.58
CA PRO A 84 -2.03 16.31 -23.53
C PRO A 84 -1.81 14.84 -23.14
N ALA A 85 -2.70 13.94 -23.59
CA ALA A 85 -2.52 12.51 -23.37
C ALA A 85 -1.22 12.09 -24.05
N ARG A 86 -0.21 11.71 -23.26
CA ARG A 86 1.12 11.37 -23.77
C ARG A 86 1.19 9.91 -24.23
N PHE A 87 0.36 9.05 -23.67
CA PHE A 87 0.46 7.61 -23.80
C PHE A 87 -0.90 6.94 -24.03
N LYS A 88 -0.85 5.65 -24.42
CA LYS A 88 -2.00 4.93 -25.00
C LYS A 88 -2.77 4.06 -24.03
N PHE A 89 -2.50 4.08 -22.72
CA PHE A 89 -3.23 3.18 -21.83
C PHE A 89 -4.70 3.56 -21.75
N THR A 90 -5.54 2.73 -22.37
CA THR A 90 -6.98 2.98 -22.46
C THR A 90 -7.79 1.95 -21.68
N LYS A 91 -9.06 2.30 -21.47
CA LYS A 91 -10.09 1.38 -21.02
C LYS A 91 -10.11 0.08 -21.85
N SER A 92 -9.86 0.16 -23.16
CA SER A 92 -9.84 -1.01 -24.03
C SER A 92 -8.66 -1.93 -23.73
N ASN A 93 -7.47 -1.37 -23.50
CA ASN A 93 -6.27 -2.16 -23.18
C ASN A 93 -6.48 -2.94 -21.87
N LEU A 94 -7.00 -2.26 -20.85
CA LEU A 94 -7.27 -2.88 -19.55
C LEU A 94 -8.39 -3.93 -19.62
N ASN A 95 -9.47 -3.66 -20.38
CA ASN A 95 -10.55 -4.64 -20.59
C ASN A 95 -10.11 -5.86 -21.40
N ASN A 96 -9.21 -5.71 -22.37
CA ASN A 96 -8.70 -6.84 -23.14
C ASN A 96 -7.82 -7.74 -22.25
N ALA A 97 -6.98 -7.15 -21.41
CA ALA A 97 -6.12 -7.90 -20.48
C ALA A 97 -6.91 -8.55 -19.32
N LEU A 98 -7.93 -7.85 -18.81
CA LEU A 98 -8.74 -8.27 -17.65
C LEU A 98 -10.25 -8.09 -17.95
N PRO A 99 -10.85 -8.95 -18.80
CA PRO A 99 -12.23 -8.83 -19.23
C PRO A 99 -13.21 -8.86 -18.04
N ASN A 100 -14.10 -7.87 -17.99
CA ASN A 100 -15.13 -7.72 -16.96
C ASN A 100 -14.59 -7.76 -15.52
N TYR A 101 -13.32 -7.36 -15.32
CA TYR A 101 -12.71 -7.33 -13.99
C TYR A 101 -12.89 -5.97 -13.31
N PHE A 102 -12.93 -4.89 -14.09
CA PHE A 102 -13.02 -3.52 -13.58
C PHE A 102 -14.23 -2.76 -14.09
N ASN A 103 -14.84 -1.98 -13.20
CA ASN A 103 -15.64 -0.81 -13.55
C ASN A 103 -14.66 0.36 -13.77
N ILE A 104 -14.36 0.67 -15.03
CA ILE A 104 -13.30 1.64 -15.37
C ILE A 104 -13.87 3.05 -15.51
N LYS A 105 -13.38 3.96 -14.67
CA LYS A 105 -13.57 5.41 -14.76
C LYS A 105 -12.30 6.06 -15.33
N LYS A 106 -12.46 7.16 -16.07
CA LYS A 106 -11.33 8.00 -16.48
C LYS A 106 -11.30 9.24 -15.60
N LYS A 107 -10.11 9.60 -15.10
CA LYS A 107 -9.86 10.86 -14.39
C LYS A 107 -8.88 11.66 -15.24
N GLN A 108 -9.31 12.80 -15.72
CA GLN A 108 -8.40 13.70 -16.41
C GLN A 108 -7.49 14.39 -15.38
N SER A 109 -6.21 14.48 -15.69
CA SER A 109 -5.25 15.18 -14.84
C SER A 109 -5.58 16.66 -14.73
N VAL A 110 -5.28 17.23 -13.55
CA VAL A 110 -5.43 18.66 -13.29
C VAL A 110 -4.57 19.43 -14.32
N PRO A 111 -5.12 20.37 -15.10
CA PRO A 111 -4.36 21.09 -16.12
C PRO A 111 -3.14 21.83 -15.55
N TYR A 112 -2.03 21.90 -16.30
CA TYR A 112 -0.79 22.58 -15.87
C TYR A 112 -0.97 24.07 -15.51
N ASN A 113 -1.99 24.72 -16.05
CA ASN A 113 -2.33 26.12 -15.75
C ASN A 113 -3.25 26.30 -14.54
N ASP A 114 -3.57 25.23 -13.80
CA ASP A 114 -4.32 25.32 -12.55
C ASP A 114 -3.54 26.15 -11.52
N SER A 115 -4.22 27.09 -10.86
CA SER A 115 -3.59 28.01 -9.90
C SER A 115 -2.98 27.30 -8.69
N ARG A 116 -3.42 26.07 -8.38
CA ARG A 116 -2.85 25.21 -7.32
C ARG A 116 -1.45 24.70 -7.67
N ILE A 117 -1.11 24.60 -8.96
CA ILE A 117 0.21 24.17 -9.45
C ILE A 117 1.22 25.32 -9.31
N ASN A 118 0.78 26.52 -9.68
CA ASN A 118 1.58 27.74 -9.67
C ASN A 118 1.29 28.59 -8.42
N PHE A 119 1.20 27.93 -7.25
CA PHE A 119 0.99 28.65 -6.00
C PHE A 119 2.18 29.61 -5.77
N HIS A 120 1.91 30.82 -5.29
CA HIS A 120 2.86 31.96 -5.15
C HIS A 120 4.03 31.75 -4.16
N SER A 121 4.44 30.51 -3.93
CA SER A 121 5.52 30.10 -3.06
C SER A 121 6.59 29.37 -3.86
N SER A 122 7.75 29.17 -3.26
CA SER A 122 8.86 28.38 -3.82
C SER A 122 8.51 26.93 -4.12
N ILE A 123 7.31 26.43 -3.81
CA ILE A 123 6.89 25.03 -3.94
C ILE A 123 5.85 24.91 -5.05
N GLN A 124 6.14 24.06 -6.04
CA GLN A 124 5.24 23.74 -7.14
C GLN A 124 4.78 22.28 -7.05
N PHE A 125 3.48 22.06 -7.19
CA PHE A 125 2.89 20.71 -7.22
C PHE A 125 2.71 20.22 -8.64
N SER A 126 3.01 18.96 -8.91
CA SER A 126 2.72 18.39 -10.22
C SER A 126 1.21 18.25 -10.46
N SER A 127 0.79 18.41 -11.72
CA SER A 127 -0.57 18.11 -12.20
C SER A 127 -1.06 16.73 -11.74
N LEU A 128 -0.18 15.74 -11.84
CA LEU A 128 -0.45 14.37 -11.42
C LEU A 128 -0.75 14.30 -9.91
N LEU A 129 0.08 14.92 -9.08
CA LEU A 129 -0.08 14.92 -7.64
C LEU A 129 -1.42 15.51 -7.20
N LEU A 130 -1.81 16.66 -7.76
CA LEU A 130 -3.12 17.26 -7.46
C LEU A 130 -4.28 16.35 -7.88
N THR A 131 -4.11 15.60 -8.97
CA THR A 131 -5.11 14.63 -9.42
C THR A 131 -5.26 13.46 -8.43
N TYR A 132 -4.15 12.96 -7.89
CA TYR A 132 -4.16 11.94 -6.84
C TYR A 132 -4.80 12.47 -5.55
N VAL A 133 -4.50 13.71 -5.17
CA VAL A 133 -5.14 14.37 -4.03
C VAL A 133 -6.66 14.46 -4.22
N ASP A 134 -7.12 14.91 -5.39
CA ASP A 134 -8.56 15.00 -5.70
C ASP A 134 -9.22 13.62 -5.67
N LEU A 135 -8.54 12.57 -6.17
CA LEU A 135 -9.02 11.19 -6.10
C LEU A 135 -9.06 10.64 -4.67
N TRP A 136 -8.02 10.84 -3.88
CA TRP A 136 -8.02 10.38 -2.49
C TRP A 136 -9.01 11.14 -1.62
N ASN A 137 -9.28 12.40 -1.91
CA ASN A 137 -10.38 13.14 -1.27
C ASN A 137 -11.75 12.56 -1.68
N GLU A 138 -11.96 12.30 -2.96
CA GLU A 138 -13.19 11.67 -3.48
C GLU A 138 -13.46 10.32 -2.80
N ILE A 139 -12.41 9.50 -2.66
CA ILE A 139 -12.47 8.13 -2.14
C ILE A 139 -12.47 8.09 -0.61
N GLY A 140 -11.53 8.80 0.01
CA GLY A 140 -11.19 8.71 1.43
C GLY A 140 -12.00 9.65 2.32
N ALA A 141 -12.43 10.82 1.84
CA ALA A 141 -13.11 11.83 2.65
C ALA A 141 -14.64 11.73 2.60
N LYS A 142 -15.23 11.08 1.58
CA LYS A 142 -16.69 10.96 1.46
C LYS A 142 -17.20 9.65 2.10
N PRO A 143 -17.85 9.69 3.29
CA PRO A 143 -18.46 8.49 3.88
C PRO A 143 -19.54 7.89 2.97
N ASN A 144 -20.18 8.72 2.13
CA ASN A 144 -21.23 8.33 1.19
C ASN A 144 -20.70 7.74 -0.13
N ALA A 145 -19.38 7.66 -0.35
CA ALA A 145 -18.88 6.80 -1.42
C ALA A 145 -19.30 5.38 -1.06
N GLU A 146 -20.16 4.77 -1.88
CA GLU A 146 -20.78 3.43 -1.70
C GLU A 146 -19.77 2.27 -1.55
N LEU A 147 -18.48 2.58 -1.51
CA LEU A 147 -17.37 1.67 -1.29
C LEU A 147 -17.21 1.37 0.19
N LYS A 148 -17.21 0.07 0.51
CA LYS A 148 -16.87 -0.45 1.83
C LYS A 148 -15.38 -0.23 2.12
N GLU A 149 -15.04 -0.30 3.40
CA GLU A 149 -13.68 -0.05 3.86
C GLU A 149 -12.62 -0.94 3.19
N ASN A 150 -12.97 -2.21 2.96
CA ASN A 150 -12.10 -3.22 2.36
C ASN A 150 -12.29 -3.40 0.84
N ASP A 151 -13.05 -2.51 0.19
CA ASP A 151 -13.17 -2.55 -1.26
C ASP A 151 -11.87 -2.00 -1.87
N TRP A 152 -11.31 -2.77 -2.80
CA TRP A 152 -10.09 -2.40 -3.51
C TRP A 152 -10.41 -1.48 -4.68
N ILE A 153 -9.58 -0.45 -4.81
CA ILE A 153 -9.64 0.54 -5.88
C ILE A 153 -8.29 0.52 -6.59
N PHE A 154 -8.33 0.46 -7.90
CA PHE A 154 -7.16 0.39 -8.75
C PHE A 154 -6.94 1.76 -9.39
N LEU A 155 -5.69 2.22 -9.37
CA LEU A 155 -5.25 3.40 -10.09
C LEU A 155 -4.20 3.00 -11.12
N PHE A 156 -4.37 3.51 -12.33
CA PHE A 156 -3.42 3.38 -13.42
C PHE A 156 -3.18 4.76 -14.02
N GLU A 157 -1.92 5.14 -14.17
CA GLU A 157 -1.53 6.26 -15.02
C GLU A 157 -1.62 5.86 -16.50
N ASP A 158 -1.82 6.84 -17.38
CA ASP A 158 -2.01 6.57 -18.82
C ASP A 158 -0.72 6.13 -19.53
N ASP A 159 0.41 6.24 -18.84
CA ASP A 159 1.75 5.80 -19.24
C ASP A 159 2.08 4.37 -18.78
N VAL A 160 1.12 3.63 -18.23
CA VAL A 160 1.31 2.21 -17.87
C VAL A 160 0.99 1.29 -19.05
N ASN A 161 1.68 0.18 -19.15
CA ASN A 161 1.34 -0.90 -20.07
C ASN A 161 1.35 -2.24 -19.34
N ILE A 162 0.67 -3.24 -19.91
CA ILE A 162 0.51 -4.57 -19.31
C ILE A 162 1.32 -5.57 -20.11
N VAL A 163 2.11 -6.38 -19.43
CA VAL A 163 2.87 -7.44 -20.08
C VAL A 163 1.90 -8.42 -20.72
N ASN A 164 2.11 -8.70 -22.00
CA ASN A 164 1.39 -9.73 -22.70
C ASN A 164 1.71 -11.10 -22.08
N ILE A 165 0.71 -11.77 -21.51
CA ILE A 165 0.89 -13.08 -20.86
C ILE A 165 1.42 -14.10 -21.87
N THR A 166 1.00 -14.05 -23.15
CA THR A 166 1.52 -14.91 -24.21
C THR A 166 3.01 -14.67 -24.50
N PHE A 167 3.52 -13.47 -24.22
CA PHE A 167 4.95 -13.19 -24.31
C PHE A 167 5.72 -13.76 -23.10
N ILE A 168 5.17 -13.64 -21.89
CA ILE A 168 5.72 -14.28 -20.69
C ILE A 168 5.76 -15.80 -20.87
N GLU A 169 4.70 -16.39 -21.43
CA GLU A 169 4.64 -17.80 -21.79
C GLU A 169 5.82 -18.20 -22.66
N ARG A 170 6.18 -17.39 -23.67
CA ARG A 170 7.33 -17.61 -24.56
C ARG A 170 8.68 -17.42 -23.87
N PHE A 171 8.81 -16.42 -23.01
CA PHE A 171 10.07 -16.10 -22.35
C PHE A 171 10.39 -17.08 -21.21
N TYR A 172 9.36 -17.58 -20.53
CA TYR A 172 9.47 -18.53 -19.43
C TYR A 172 9.05 -19.96 -19.81
N GLN A 173 9.05 -20.33 -21.10
CA GLN A 173 8.61 -21.65 -21.59
C GLN A 173 9.22 -22.83 -20.82
N GLN A 174 10.46 -22.76 -20.34
CA GLN A 174 11.04 -23.89 -19.58
C GLN A 174 10.43 -24.05 -18.17
N ILE A 175 9.99 -22.96 -17.56
CA ILE A 175 9.32 -22.98 -16.25
C ILE A 175 7.82 -23.24 -16.44
N TYR A 176 7.17 -22.68 -17.46
CA TYR A 176 5.72 -22.71 -17.67
C TYR A 176 5.22 -23.80 -18.65
N ALA A 177 6.04 -24.41 -19.50
CA ALA A 177 5.57 -25.48 -20.41
C ALA A 177 5.18 -26.78 -19.67
N LYS A 178 5.65 -26.98 -18.43
CA LYS A 178 5.10 -28.02 -17.54
C LYS A 178 3.66 -27.74 -17.08
N TRP A 179 3.21 -26.50 -17.23
CA TRP A 179 1.95 -25.98 -16.74
C TRP A 179 1.03 -25.83 -17.94
N LYS A 180 0.40 -26.93 -18.35
CA LYS A 180 -0.76 -26.85 -19.24
C LYS A 180 -1.79 -25.93 -18.57
N TYR A 181 -1.92 -24.71 -19.08
CA TYR A 181 -2.85 -23.66 -18.63
C TYR A 181 -4.26 -24.20 -18.40
N LYS A 182 -4.54 -24.59 -17.14
CA LYS A 182 -5.88 -24.92 -16.64
C LYS A 182 -6.15 -24.39 -15.24
N ASP A 183 -5.14 -23.90 -14.51
CA ASP A 183 -5.35 -23.31 -13.19
C ASP A 183 -5.58 -21.79 -13.33
N PRO A 184 -6.79 -21.29 -12.99
CA PRO A 184 -7.09 -19.86 -13.03
C PRO A 184 -6.19 -19.01 -12.14
N GLN A 185 -5.52 -19.61 -11.14
CA GLN A 185 -4.63 -18.91 -10.21
C GLN A 185 -3.37 -18.36 -10.89
N HIS A 186 -2.95 -18.92 -12.02
CA HIS A 186 -1.77 -18.46 -12.77
C HIS A 186 -2.09 -17.45 -13.88
N SER A 187 -3.35 -17.06 -14.03
CA SER A 187 -3.73 -15.93 -14.88
C SER A 187 -3.35 -14.60 -14.23
N LEU A 188 -3.21 -13.52 -15.00
CA LEU A 188 -3.01 -12.16 -14.46
C LEU A 188 -4.09 -11.82 -13.41
N LYS A 189 -5.34 -12.20 -13.68
CA LYS A 189 -6.44 -12.07 -12.71
C LYS A 189 -6.14 -12.84 -11.42
N GLY A 190 -5.77 -14.13 -11.52
CA GLY A 190 -5.47 -14.98 -10.37
C GLY A 190 -4.32 -14.44 -9.51
N ILE A 191 -3.29 -13.90 -10.15
CA ILE A 191 -2.13 -13.30 -9.47
C ILE A 191 -2.52 -12.02 -8.75
N ILE A 192 -3.32 -11.16 -9.38
CA ILE A 192 -3.85 -9.95 -8.74
C ILE A 192 -4.68 -10.36 -7.52
N GLU A 193 -5.63 -11.29 -7.67
CA GLU A 193 -6.46 -11.78 -6.56
C GLU A 193 -5.63 -12.32 -5.39
N GLN A 194 -4.57 -13.08 -5.67
CA GLN A 194 -3.67 -13.57 -4.64
C GLN A 194 -2.90 -12.43 -3.97
N GLY A 195 -2.43 -11.45 -4.75
CA GLY A 195 -1.81 -10.24 -4.23
C GLY A 195 -2.73 -9.45 -3.31
N LEU A 196 -4.00 -9.28 -3.68
CA LEU A 196 -4.99 -8.58 -2.85
C LEU A 196 -5.22 -9.32 -1.51
N LYS A 197 -5.26 -10.65 -1.53
CA LYS A 197 -5.36 -11.45 -0.30
C LYS A 197 -4.14 -11.25 0.60
N MET A 198 -2.94 -11.33 0.05
CA MET A 198 -1.69 -11.16 0.80
C MET A 198 -1.49 -9.73 1.32
N ALA A 199 -2.02 -8.74 0.59
CA ALA A 199 -1.92 -7.33 0.92
C ALA A 199 -3.13 -6.81 1.72
N LYS A 200 -4.04 -7.68 2.17
CA LYS A 200 -5.28 -7.29 2.83
C LYS A 200 -5.05 -6.40 4.05
N ASP A 201 -4.13 -6.80 4.92
CA ASP A 201 -3.82 -6.06 6.16
C ASP A 201 -3.00 -4.79 5.89
N ASP A 202 -2.23 -4.79 4.80
CA ASP A 202 -1.53 -3.60 4.33
C ASP A 202 -2.50 -2.61 3.67
N GLY A 203 -3.58 -3.10 3.06
CA GLY A 203 -4.55 -2.29 2.32
C GLY A 203 -3.97 -1.61 1.08
N ILE A 204 -2.80 -2.06 0.60
CA ILE A 204 -2.07 -1.53 -0.55
C ILE A 204 -1.31 -2.65 -1.28
N LEU A 205 -1.53 -2.75 -2.58
CA LEU A 205 -0.87 -3.70 -3.47
C LEU A 205 -0.25 -2.91 -4.63
N TYR A 206 1.06 -3.04 -4.79
CA TYR A 206 1.76 -2.48 -5.92
C TYR A 206 1.71 -3.47 -7.09
N LEU A 207 1.33 -3.03 -8.28
CA LEU A 207 1.08 -3.91 -9.43
C LEU A 207 2.28 -4.03 -10.37
N GLY A 208 3.30 -3.20 -10.14
CA GLY A 208 4.45 -3.07 -11.01
C GLY A 208 4.36 -1.83 -11.88
N ALA A 209 5.47 -1.10 -12.05
CA ALA A 209 5.59 -0.02 -13.02
C ALA A 209 7.04 0.45 -13.07
N CYS A 210 7.61 0.70 -11.90
CA CYS A 210 9.01 1.00 -11.63
C CYS A 210 9.59 -0.03 -10.66
N GLY A 211 10.90 -0.21 -10.65
CA GLY A 211 11.55 -1.10 -9.70
C GLY A 211 11.48 -0.59 -8.27
N PRO A 212 10.83 -1.30 -7.33
CA PRO A 212 10.98 -0.97 -5.94
C PRO A 212 12.42 -1.26 -5.51
N THR A 213 12.88 -0.58 -4.47
CA THR A 213 14.14 -0.93 -3.83
C THR A 213 13.86 -2.02 -2.80
N TYR A 214 14.61 -3.12 -2.89
CA TYR A 214 14.60 -4.17 -1.88
C TYR A 214 15.73 -3.91 -0.88
N VAL A 215 15.37 -3.79 0.39
CA VAL A 215 16.33 -3.56 1.48
C VAL A 215 16.32 -4.81 2.34
N GLN A 216 17.49 -5.40 2.59
CA GLN A 216 17.64 -6.71 3.25
C GLN A 216 16.82 -6.86 4.55
N ASN A 217 16.69 -5.81 5.35
CA ASN A 217 15.96 -5.85 6.64
C ASN A 217 14.44 -5.54 6.52
N ILE A 218 13.96 -5.25 5.31
CA ILE A 218 12.56 -4.89 5.03
C ILE A 218 11.91 -5.91 4.09
N THR A 219 12.70 -6.49 3.19
CA THR A 219 12.22 -7.38 2.15
C THR A 219 11.86 -8.74 2.70
N GLN A 220 10.59 -8.88 3.06
CA GLN A 220 9.92 -10.17 3.21
C GLN A 220 9.42 -10.61 1.85
N VAL A 221 9.76 -11.83 1.44
CA VAL A 221 9.27 -12.44 0.20
C VAL A 221 8.36 -13.59 0.56
N GLU A 222 7.11 -13.50 0.11
CA GLU A 222 6.16 -14.61 0.14
C GLU A 222 5.96 -15.14 -1.26
N TYR A 223 5.63 -16.42 -1.36
CA TYR A 223 5.39 -17.08 -2.64
C TYR A 223 3.97 -17.63 -2.68
N THR A 224 3.45 -17.85 -3.88
CA THR A 224 2.33 -18.76 -4.08
C THR A 224 2.65 -20.15 -3.53
N ALA A 225 1.63 -20.96 -3.25
CA ALA A 225 1.79 -22.31 -2.66
C ALA A 225 2.72 -23.22 -3.47
N ASP A 226 2.83 -22.98 -4.77
CA ASP A 226 3.67 -23.70 -5.72
C ASP A 226 5.06 -23.06 -5.95
N GLY A 227 5.35 -21.94 -5.27
CA GLY A 227 6.63 -21.22 -5.39
C GLY A 227 6.78 -20.36 -6.64
N LEU A 228 5.77 -20.28 -7.51
CA LEU A 228 5.91 -19.69 -8.84
C LEU A 228 5.98 -18.16 -8.85
N PHE A 229 5.11 -17.50 -8.09
CA PHE A 229 5.04 -16.04 -8.05
C PHE A 229 5.46 -15.51 -6.68
N ALA A 230 6.36 -14.54 -6.70
CA ALA A 230 6.84 -13.86 -5.51
C ALA A 230 6.04 -12.58 -5.23
N PHE A 231 5.80 -12.30 -3.96
CA PHE A 231 5.12 -11.12 -3.45
C PHE A 231 6.01 -10.38 -2.45
N PRO A 232 7.15 -9.84 -2.90
CA PRO A 232 8.09 -9.17 -2.02
C PRO A 232 7.53 -7.85 -1.49
N ARG A 233 7.86 -7.53 -0.25
CA ARG A 233 7.73 -6.17 0.29
C ARG A 233 8.91 -5.33 -0.19
N GLY A 234 8.59 -4.13 -0.66
CA GLY A 234 9.57 -3.18 -1.17
C GLY A 234 9.33 -1.77 -0.66
N ILE A 235 10.36 -0.93 -0.82
CA ILE A 235 10.26 0.51 -0.66
C ILE A 235 10.41 1.20 -2.00
N HIS A 236 10.18 2.50 -2.01
CA HIS A 236 10.32 3.37 -3.16
C HIS A 236 9.40 3.05 -4.34
N PHE A 237 8.26 2.42 -4.10
CA PHE A 237 7.27 2.19 -5.17
C PHE A 237 6.76 3.53 -5.72
N CYS A 238 6.46 3.53 -7.01
CA CYS A 238 5.86 4.65 -7.73
C CYS A 238 4.34 4.47 -7.86
N THR A 239 3.59 5.54 -8.11
CA THR A 239 2.11 5.48 -8.10
C THR A 239 1.46 5.04 -9.41
N HIS A 240 2.26 4.80 -10.45
CA HIS A 240 1.82 4.50 -11.81
C HIS A 240 0.77 3.38 -11.90
N ALA A 241 0.97 2.25 -11.23
CA ALA A 241 -0.02 1.16 -11.17
C ALA A 241 -0.11 0.58 -9.76
N ILE A 242 -1.22 0.86 -9.09
CA ILE A 242 -1.40 0.52 -7.68
C ILE A 242 -2.85 0.20 -7.36
N ALA A 243 -3.06 -0.70 -6.41
CA ALA A 243 -4.36 -0.91 -5.80
C ALA A 243 -4.29 -0.55 -4.31
N TYR A 244 -5.36 0.05 -3.79
CA TYR A 244 -5.49 0.34 -2.38
C TYR A 244 -6.94 0.21 -1.92
N THR A 245 -7.11 0.06 -0.62
CA THR A 245 -8.41 0.10 0.06
C THR A 245 -8.81 1.54 0.41
N LYS A 246 -10.10 1.77 0.70
CA LYS A 246 -10.62 3.09 1.09
C LYS A 246 -9.92 3.67 2.32
N TRP A 247 -9.70 2.85 3.36
CA TRP A 247 -9.01 3.31 4.58
C TRP A 247 -7.55 3.65 4.32
N ARG A 248 -6.88 2.90 3.45
CA ARG A 248 -5.49 3.18 3.11
C ARG A 248 -5.36 4.46 2.30
N ALA A 249 -6.27 4.72 1.36
CA ALA A 249 -6.35 6.00 0.66
C ALA A 249 -6.49 7.17 1.63
N ARG A 250 -7.35 7.05 2.65
CA ARG A 250 -7.51 8.08 3.70
C ARG A 250 -6.22 8.29 4.49
N THR A 251 -5.50 7.21 4.82
CA THR A 251 -4.23 7.29 5.57
C THR A 251 -3.14 7.96 4.75
N ILE A 252 -3.04 7.63 3.46
CA ILE A 252 -2.12 8.27 2.52
C ILE A 252 -2.47 9.77 2.45
N TRP A 253 -3.73 10.11 2.19
CA TRP A 253 -4.18 11.51 2.18
C TRP A 253 -3.83 12.28 3.46
N GLY A 254 -4.14 11.71 4.64
CA GLY A 254 -3.82 12.37 5.91
C GLY A 254 -2.32 12.62 6.09
N ALA A 255 -1.47 11.71 5.60
CA ALA A 255 -0.03 11.92 5.60
C ALA A 255 0.41 12.99 4.58
N PHE A 256 -0.19 13.03 3.39
CA PHE A 256 0.08 14.09 2.41
C PHE A 256 -0.31 15.47 2.93
N ALA A 257 -1.49 15.58 3.55
CA ALA A 257 -2.00 16.84 4.09
C ALA A 257 -1.17 17.37 5.28
N SER A 258 -0.42 16.50 5.95
CA SER A 258 0.46 16.86 7.08
C SER A 258 1.92 17.07 6.69
N TYR A 259 2.29 16.76 5.45
CA TYR A 259 3.68 16.88 5.00
C TYR A 259 4.01 18.35 4.63
N MET A 260 4.95 18.96 5.36
CA MET A 260 5.51 20.26 4.97
C MET A 260 6.50 20.06 3.81
N PHE A 261 6.15 20.57 2.64
CA PHE A 261 7.02 20.53 1.47
C PHE A 261 8.14 21.56 1.61
N LEU A 262 9.39 21.10 1.70
CA LEU A 262 10.58 21.96 1.83
C LEU A 262 11.35 22.14 0.51
N HIS A 263 10.85 21.58 -0.60
CA HIS A 263 11.56 21.55 -1.89
C HIS A 263 10.75 22.18 -3.03
N HIS A 264 11.47 22.64 -4.05
CA HIS A 264 10.94 23.50 -5.10
C HIS A 264 9.95 22.82 -6.05
N GLU A 265 10.05 21.50 -6.21
CA GLU A 265 9.10 20.70 -6.95
C GLU A 265 8.78 19.43 -6.17
N VAL A 266 7.49 19.11 -6.07
CA VAL A 266 7.04 17.90 -5.39
C VAL A 266 6.11 17.10 -6.30
N GLY A 267 6.58 15.92 -6.69
CA GLY A 267 5.80 14.93 -7.45
C GLY A 267 5.17 13.86 -6.57
N THR A 268 4.15 13.17 -7.10
CA THR A 268 3.41 12.10 -6.42
C THR A 268 4.32 11.01 -5.88
N ASP A 269 5.27 10.56 -6.69
CA ASP A 269 6.24 9.54 -6.31
C ASP A 269 7.09 9.98 -5.13
N THR A 270 7.65 11.18 -5.14
CA THR A 270 8.49 11.68 -4.03
C THR A 270 7.75 11.62 -2.70
N ILE A 271 6.47 12.02 -2.68
CA ILE A 271 5.68 12.00 -1.46
C ILE A 271 5.28 10.58 -1.08
N ALA A 272 4.90 9.74 -2.06
CA ALA A 272 4.61 8.33 -1.80
C ALA A 272 5.81 7.64 -1.15
N ARG A 273 7.03 7.90 -1.63
CA ARG A 273 8.28 7.37 -1.06
C ARG A 273 8.53 7.90 0.36
N ALA A 274 8.38 9.21 0.59
CA ALA A 274 8.54 9.80 1.92
C ALA A 274 7.53 9.20 2.93
N TRP A 275 6.27 9.05 2.51
CA TRP A 275 5.21 8.43 3.30
C TRP A 275 5.54 6.99 3.70
N GLN A 276 6.04 6.17 2.76
CA GLN A 276 6.46 4.78 3.05
C GLN A 276 7.53 4.72 4.14
N LEU A 277 8.53 5.58 4.04
CA LEU A 277 9.66 5.59 4.97
C LEU A 277 9.24 6.05 6.37
N LEU A 278 8.34 7.04 6.46
CA LEU A 278 7.83 7.56 7.72
C LEU A 278 6.87 6.60 8.41
N THR A 279 5.91 6.05 7.66
CA THR A 279 4.87 5.17 8.23
C THR A 279 5.31 3.72 8.36
N LYS A 280 6.50 3.37 7.86
CA LYS A 280 6.98 1.99 7.75
C LYS A 280 5.98 1.08 7.03
N THR A 281 5.20 1.65 6.11
CA THR A 281 4.26 0.90 5.27
C THR A 281 4.96 0.50 3.97
N PHE A 282 5.14 -0.81 3.78
CA PHE A 282 5.88 -1.38 2.66
C PHE A 282 4.96 -2.29 1.84
N PRO A 283 4.40 -1.81 0.72
CA PRO A 283 3.47 -2.63 -0.04
C PRO A 283 4.12 -3.87 -0.59
N ARG A 284 3.26 -4.86 -0.80
CA ARG A 284 3.61 -6.02 -1.59
C ARG A 284 3.58 -5.66 -3.06
N LEU A 285 4.58 -6.14 -3.79
CA LEU A 285 4.56 -6.13 -5.25
C LEU A 285 3.96 -7.44 -5.77
N ALA A 286 2.94 -7.35 -6.62
CA ALA A 286 2.42 -8.51 -7.33
C ALA A 286 3.45 -9.05 -8.33
N ALA A 287 3.81 -10.34 -8.19
CA ALA A 287 4.76 -11.03 -9.05
C ALA A 287 6.12 -10.33 -9.19
N GLY A 288 6.73 -9.98 -8.06
CA GLY A 288 8.00 -9.27 -8.00
C GLY A 288 9.23 -10.06 -8.48
N ASN A 289 9.07 -11.31 -8.92
CA ASN A 289 10.08 -12.08 -9.64
C ASN A 289 9.98 -11.95 -11.18
N ILE A 290 8.98 -11.24 -11.70
CA ILE A 290 8.86 -10.90 -13.12
C ILE A 290 9.56 -9.59 -13.36
N LEU A 291 10.54 -9.60 -14.27
CA LEU A 291 11.28 -8.42 -14.72
C LEU A 291 10.91 -8.11 -16.16
N TRP A 292 10.19 -7.01 -16.38
CA TRP A 292 9.72 -6.67 -17.71
C TRP A 292 9.67 -5.15 -17.96
N PRO A 293 10.29 -4.66 -19.06
CA PRO A 293 11.09 -5.42 -20.04
C PRO A 293 12.37 -6.02 -19.43
N PRO A 294 12.94 -7.10 -19.99
CA PRO A 294 14.16 -7.71 -19.45
C PRO A 294 15.30 -6.68 -19.35
N GLY A 295 16.00 -6.64 -18.22
CA GLY A 295 17.12 -5.71 -17.98
C GLY A 295 16.73 -4.25 -17.71
N SER A 296 15.44 -3.92 -17.67
CA SER A 296 14.97 -2.53 -17.48
C SER A 296 14.84 -2.11 -16.00
N GLY A 297 14.97 -3.04 -15.05
CA GLY A 297 14.68 -2.80 -13.63
C GLY A 297 13.21 -2.54 -13.32
N HIS A 298 12.29 -2.88 -14.22
CA HIS A 298 10.84 -2.84 -14.00
C HIS A 298 10.35 -4.22 -13.57
N TYR A 299 9.43 -4.26 -12.62
CA TYR A 299 8.98 -5.51 -12.01
C TYR A 299 7.46 -5.63 -12.05
N GLY A 300 6.97 -6.87 -12.09
CA GLY A 300 5.54 -7.19 -12.13
C GLY A 300 4.98 -7.25 -13.55
N PHE A 301 3.65 -7.23 -13.65
CA PHE A 301 2.91 -7.33 -14.92
C PHE A 301 2.53 -5.98 -15.51
N PHE A 302 2.70 -4.92 -14.74
CA PHE A 302 2.47 -3.56 -15.19
C PHE A 302 3.84 -2.87 -15.26
N PHE A 303 4.10 -2.09 -16.30
CA PHE A 303 5.37 -1.40 -16.51
C PHE A 303 5.12 0.00 -17.06
N GLN A 304 5.99 0.95 -16.75
CA GLN A 304 5.92 2.30 -17.32
C GLN A 304 6.38 2.26 -18.79
N ASP A 305 5.49 2.62 -19.71
CA ASP A 305 5.77 2.79 -21.12
C ASP A 305 6.34 4.18 -21.39
N ARG A 306 7.67 4.27 -21.51
CA ARG A 306 8.37 5.51 -21.86
C ARG A 306 8.42 5.78 -23.38
N GLY A 307 7.51 5.19 -24.15
CA GLY A 307 7.42 5.38 -25.61
C GLY A 307 8.47 4.62 -26.42
N ALA A 308 9.26 3.75 -25.78
CA ALA A 308 10.30 2.94 -26.42
C ALA A 308 9.95 1.45 -26.54
N PHE A 309 8.84 1.01 -25.92
CA PHE A 309 8.44 -0.38 -25.92
C PHE A 309 7.22 -0.54 -26.79
N LEU A 310 7.38 -1.22 -27.92
CA LEU A 310 6.29 -1.58 -28.83
C LEU A 310 5.10 -2.06 -27.99
N THR A 311 4.00 -1.33 -28.08
CA THR A 311 2.73 -1.59 -27.39
C THR A 311 2.44 -3.08 -27.41
N THR A 312 2.49 -3.73 -26.24
CA THR A 312 2.49 -5.20 -26.15
C THR A 312 1.09 -5.80 -26.08
N ILE A 313 0.03 -5.01 -26.29
CA ILE A 313 -1.33 -5.52 -26.35
C ILE A 313 -1.88 -5.25 -27.75
N GLY A 314 -1.81 -6.28 -28.60
CA GLY A 314 -2.65 -6.45 -29.78
C GLY A 314 -3.87 -7.27 -29.42
#